data_AF-A0A5K0WT36-F1
#
_entry.id   AF-A0A5K0WT36-F1
#
_cell.length_a   1.000
_cell.length_b   1.000
_cell.length_c   1.000
_cell.angle_alpha   90.00
_cell.angle_beta   90.00
_cell.angle_gamma   90.00
#
_symmetry.space_group_name_H-M   'P 1'
#
loop_
_entity.id
_entity.type
_entity.pdbx_description
1 polymer ?
#
loop_
_entity_poly.entity_id
_entity_poly.type
_entity_poly.pdbx_seq_one_letter_code
_entity_poly.pdbx_strand_id
1 'polypeptide(L)' 'GLSVEFCKLHLPKRDTIMILEDEDGEVYETKFLALKTGLSAGWRGFAIAHELID' A
#
# COMPACT_ATOMS: atom_id res chain seq x y z
N GLY A 1 7.46 -7.42 2.62
CA GLY A 1 7.22 -6.07 3.21
C GLY A 1 7.86 -5.02 2.32
N LEU A 2 7.40 -3.77 2.37
CA LEU A 2 7.94 -2.69 1.52
C LEU A 2 9.40 -2.35 1.88
N SER A 3 10.17 -1.92 0.88
CA SER A 3 11.55 -1.44 1.10
C SER A 3 11.56 -0.17 1.95
N VAL A 4 12.25 -0.23 3.09
CA VAL A 4 12.35 0.88 4.06
C VAL A 4 13.00 2.11 3.43
N GLU A 5 14.08 1.94 2.67
CA GLU A 5 14.78 3.06 2.03
C GLU A 5 13.90 3.75 1.00
N PHE A 6 13.22 2.96 0.15
CA PHE A 6 12.27 3.48 -0.82
C PHE A 6 11.17 4.29 -0.14
N CYS A 7 10.58 3.74 0.94
CA CYS A 7 9.53 4.42 1.69
C CYS A 7 10.00 5.77 2.26
N LYS A 8 11.21 5.83 2.82
CA LYS A 8 11.75 7.07 3.41
C LYS A 8 12.05 8.15 2.37
N LEU A 9 12.46 7.74 1.17
CA LEU A 9 12.81 8.66 0.09
C LEU A 9 11.59 9.16 -0.68
N HIS A 10 10.57 8.31 -0.86
CA HIS A 10 9.50 8.56 -1.83
C HIS A 10 8.09 8.60 -1.26
N LEU A 11 7.85 8.07 -0.06
CA LEU A 11 6.50 8.00 0.51
C LEU A 11 6.25 9.07 1.59
N PRO A 12 4.97 9.35 1.89
CA PRO A 12 4.62 10.33 2.93
C PRO A 12 5.22 10.01 4.29
N LYS A 13 5.74 11.03 4.98
CA LYS A 13 6.33 10.88 6.33
C LYS A 13 5.30 10.73 7.45
N ARG A 14 4.01 10.63 7.11
CA ARG A 14 2.87 10.51 8.04
C ARG A 14 1.90 9.46 7.53
N ASP A 15 1.17 8.85 8.45
CA ASP A 15 0.11 7.92 8.10
C ASP A 15 -0.88 8.58 7.14
N THR A 16 -1.12 7.92 6.00
CA THR A 16 -1.86 8.51 4.88
C THR A 16 -2.67 7.42 4.18
N ILE A 17 -3.85 7.78 3.67
CA ILE A 17 -4.60 6.93 2.75
C ILE A 17 -3.93 7.04 1.38
N MET A 18 -3.55 5.92 0.81
CA MET A 18 -3.03 5.79 -0.54
C MET A 18 -4.05 5.05 -1.40
N ILE A 19 -4.10 5.40 -2.68
CA ILE A 19 -4.87 4.66 -3.68
C ILE A 19 -3.92 3.71 -4.39
N LEU A 20 -4.31 2.44 -4.47
CA LEU A 20 -3.71 1.47 -5.37
C LEU A 20 -4.62 1.39 -6.59
N GLU A 21 -4.09 1.70 -7.76
CA GLU A 21 -4.78 1.56 -9.04
C GLU A 21 -4.16 0.37 -9.77
N ASP A 22 -4.99 -0.50 -10.33
CA ASP A 22 -4.55 -1.66 -11.09
C ASP A 22 -4.44 -1.38 -12.60
N GLU A 23 -4.23 -2.44 -13.40
CA GLU A 23 -4.07 -2.32 -14.85
C GLU A 23 -5.39 -1.99 -15.59
N ASP A 24 -6.54 -2.28 -14.99
CA ASP A 24 -7.88 -2.00 -15.51
C ASP A 24 -8.42 -0.64 -15.03
N GLY A 25 -7.68 0.05 -14.15
CA GLY A 25 -8.05 1.33 -13.55
C GLY A 25 -8.96 1.20 -12.33
N GLU A 26 -9.13 -0.01 -11.76
CA GLU A 26 -9.84 -0.16 -10.50
C GLU A 26 -8.99 0.37 -9.35
N VAL A 27 -9.66 1.04 -8.41
CA VAL A 27 -9.00 1.76 -7.31
C VAL A 27 -9.32 1.13 -5.97
N TYR A 28 -8.29 0.96 -5.16
CA TYR A 28 -8.36 0.35 -3.84
C TYR A 28 -7.72 1.28 -2.81
N GLU A 29 -8.50 1.70 -1.82
CA GLU A 29 -7.98 2.48 -0.71
C GLU A 29 -7.17 1.60 0.25
N THR A 30 -5.96 2.06 0.59
CA THR A 30 -5.12 1.43 1.60
C THR A 30 -4.51 2.45 2.54
N LYS A 31 -4.26 2.07 3.79
CA LYS A 31 -3.56 2.93 4.76
C LYS A 31 -2.08 2.62 4.79
N PHE A 32 -1.26 3.59 4.39
CA PHE A 32 0.18 3.58 4.62
C PHE A 32 0.51 4.03 6.04
N LEU A 33 1.31 3.22 6.75
CA LEU A 33 1.79 3.49 8.10
C LEU A 33 3.26 3.90 8.03
N ALA A 34 3.54 5.21 8.14
CA ALA A 34 4.87 5.75 7.87
C ALA A 34 5.95 5.19 8.80
N LEU A 35 5.61 5.03 10.08
CA LEU A 35 6.52 4.47 11.09
C LEU A 35 6.82 2.98 10.87
N LYS A 36 5.87 2.25 10.30
CA LYS A 36 6.02 0.81 10.00
C LYS A 36 6.52 0.55 8.58
N THR A 37 6.65 1.61 7.77
CA THR A 37 7.00 1.54 6.34
C THR A 37 6.21 0.43 5.64
N GLY A 38 4.89 0.45 5.79
CA GLY A 38 4.03 -0.66 5.38
C GLY A 38 2.60 -0.24 5.08
N LEU A 39 1.93 -1.02 4.22
CA LEU A 39 0.50 -0.90 3.94
C LEU A 39 -0.28 -1.76 4.94
N SER A 40 -1.46 -1.28 5.34
CA SER A 40 -2.26 -1.91 6.39
C SER A 40 -3.71 -2.11 5.95
N ALA A 41 -4.67 -1.44 6.58
CA ALA A 41 -6.08 -1.53 6.22
C ALA A 41 -6.26 -1.33 4.71
N GLY A 42 -7.00 -2.22 4.05
CA GLY A 42 -7.21 -2.22 2.59
C GLY A 42 -6.22 -3.08 1.79
N TRP A 43 -4.97 -3.22 2.23
CA TRP A 43 -3.95 -4.01 1.52
C TRP A 43 -4.36 -5.47 1.29
N ARG A 44 -4.93 -6.13 2.31
CA ARG A 44 -5.35 -7.52 2.18
C ARG A 44 -6.49 -7.70 1.16
N GLY A 45 -7.37 -6.71 1.04
CA GLY A 45 -8.44 -6.74 0.04
C GLY A 45 -7.89 -6.70 -1.37
N PHE A 46 -6.99 -5.75 -1.63
CA PHE A 46 -6.23 -5.67 -2.88
C PHE A 46 -5.48 -6.97 -3.18
N ALA A 47 -4.72 -7.49 -2.21
CA ALA A 47 -3.94 -8.72 -2.41
C ALA A 47 -4.80 -9.94 -2.76
N ILE A 48 -6.01 -10.06 -2.21
CA ILE A 48 -6.95 -11.12 -2.58
C ILE A 48 -7.49 -10.91 -4.00
N ALA A 49 -7.90 -9.69 -4.34
CA ALA A 49 -8.45 -9.36 -5.66
C ALA A 49 -7.47 -9.62 -6.81
N HIS A 50 -6.16 -9.46 -6.53
CA HIS A 50 -5.08 -9.64 -7.50
C HIS A 50 -4.27 -10.93 -7.32
N GLU A 51 -4.75 -11.91 -6.54
CA GLU A 51 -4.07 -13.20 -6.34
C GLU A 51 -2.61 -13.08 -5.86
N LEU A 52 -2.31 -12.06 -5.04
CA LEU A 52 -0.96 -11.76 -4.50
C LEU A 52 -0.69 -12.45 -3.15
N ILE A 53 -1.63 -13.26 -2.69
CA ILE A 53 -1.51 -14.08 -1.47
C ILE A 53 -0.97 -15.45 -1.86
N ASP A 54 0.17 -15.84 -1.27
CA ASP A 54 0.71 -17.21 -1.28
C ASP A 54 -0.25 -18.21 -0.60
#